data_AF-A0A3D3BEP0-F1
#
_entry.id   AF-A0A3D3BEP0-F1
#
_cell.length_a   1.000
_cell.length_b   1.000
_cell.length_c   1.000
_cell.angle_alpha   90.00
_cell.angle_beta   90.00
_cell.angle_gamma   90.00
#
_symmetry.space_group_name_H-M   'P 1'
#
loop_
_entity.id
_entity.type
_entity.pdbx_description
1 polymer ?
#
loop_
_entity_poly.entity_id
_entity_poly.type
_entity_poly.pdbx_seq_one_letter_code
_entity_poly.pdbx_strand_id
1 'polypeptide(L)'
;MAVLHHAFRCPVTREFEREISNLLAAWDAGDQARLSAVALAGYASLAEREDVQTAFHLAPDGAVSSWLQPEFISPGLAALTVLAHSFIPLPGLSASGDTNHDLLANQLPALGWSDEEIDLLVRGQPIETMLRGYTVSARRLEQGGFKHTGGWTPGRMARTLSARLEQLALGIPPDADEAAREAWLRLDESNALYDARAMLAPLTDDDWLVTAITH
;
A
#
# COMPACT_ATOMS: atom_id res chain seq x y z
N MET A 1 -4.41 -18.00 12.06
CA MET A 1 -5.29 -16.89 11.63
C MET A 1 -5.00 -16.67 10.16
N ALA A 2 -6.03 -16.47 9.34
CA ALA A 2 -5.86 -16.23 7.91
C ALA A 2 -5.36 -14.80 7.72
N VAL A 3 -4.30 -14.61 6.95
CA VAL A 3 -3.72 -13.28 6.74
C VAL A 3 -4.35 -12.68 5.48
N LEU A 4 -5.03 -11.54 5.64
CA LEU A 4 -5.70 -10.87 4.53
C LEU A 4 -4.82 -9.75 3.99
N HIS A 5 -4.58 -9.80 2.68
CA HIS A 5 -3.92 -8.72 1.95
C HIS A 5 -4.97 -7.90 1.22
N HIS A 6 -5.12 -6.65 1.63
CA HIS A 6 -6.00 -5.67 1.01
C HIS A 6 -5.21 -4.80 0.04
N ALA A 7 -5.83 -4.48 -1.10
CA ALA A 7 -5.25 -3.61 -2.10
C ALA A 7 -6.26 -2.56 -2.57
N PHE A 8 -5.77 -1.35 -2.78
CA PHE A 8 -6.55 -0.22 -3.24
C PHE A 8 -5.76 0.57 -4.28
N ARG A 9 -6.48 1.14 -5.24
CA ARG A 9 -6.01 2.19 -6.12
C ARG A 9 -6.32 3.54 -5.47
N CYS A 10 -5.34 4.43 -5.41
CA CYS A 10 -5.51 5.82 -5.02
C CYS A 10 -5.09 6.74 -6.18
N PRO A 11 -6.05 7.33 -6.93
CA PRO A 11 -5.74 8.20 -8.06
C PRO A 11 -5.09 9.52 -7.63
N VAL A 12 -4.02 9.92 -8.32
CA VAL A 12 -3.38 11.22 -8.15
C VAL A 12 -4.17 12.26 -8.94
N THR A 13 -5.16 12.84 -8.27
CA THR A 13 -5.95 13.95 -8.81
C THR A 13 -5.42 15.31 -8.31
N ARG A 14 -5.92 16.41 -8.87
CA ARG A 14 -5.64 17.75 -8.32
C ARG A 14 -6.11 17.92 -6.88
N GLU A 15 -7.17 17.22 -6.49
CA GLU A 15 -7.69 17.25 -5.12
C GLU A 15 -6.74 16.53 -4.18
N PHE A 16 -6.26 15.35 -4.57
CA PHE A 16 -5.18 14.62 -3.89
C PHE A 16 -3.95 15.52 -3.66
N GLU A 17 -3.45 16.17 -4.72
CA GLU A 17 -2.24 16.99 -4.63
C GLU A 17 -2.45 18.19 -3.68
N ARG A 18 -3.64 18.80 -3.71
CA ARG A 18 -4.02 19.89 -2.82
C ARG A 18 -4.10 19.43 -1.37
N GLU A 19 -4.69 18.26 -1.11
CA GLU A 19 -4.78 17.69 0.24
C GLU A 19 -3.40 17.40 0.82
N ILE A 20 -2.53 16.73 0.06
CA ILE A 20 -1.15 16.48 0.46
C ILE A 20 -0.39 17.79 0.68
N SER A 21 -0.51 18.76 -0.22
CA SER A 21 0.15 20.07 -0.07
C SER A 21 -0.30 20.81 1.20
N ASN A 22 -1.60 20.80 1.50
CA ASN A 22 -2.15 21.42 2.71
C ASN A 22 -1.63 20.75 3.99
N LEU A 23 -1.53 19.42 3.96
CA LEU A 23 -1.06 18.62 5.08
C LEU A 23 0.43 18.85 5.33
N LEU A 24 1.24 18.81 4.27
CA LEU A 24 2.68 19.09 4.34
C LEU A 24 2.96 20.52 4.80
N ALA A 25 2.17 21.51 4.35
CA ALA A 25 2.30 22.88 4.81
C ALA A 25 2.01 23.03 6.32
N ALA A 26 0.98 22.34 6.85
CA ALA A 26 0.69 22.34 8.27
C ALA A 26 1.82 21.67 9.08
N TRP A 27 2.35 20.55 8.57
CA TRP A 27 3.49 19.88 9.17
C TRP A 27 4.76 20.74 9.18
N ASP A 28 5.06 21.43 8.07
CA ASP A 28 6.22 22.31 7.94
C ASP A 28 6.14 23.48 8.93
N ALA A 29 4.93 24.03 9.12
CA ALA A 29 4.67 25.05 10.12
C ALA A 29 4.71 24.54 11.58
N GLY A 30 4.79 23.23 11.79
CA GLY A 30 4.69 22.62 13.12
C GLY A 30 3.28 22.68 13.72
N ASP A 31 2.25 22.90 12.90
CA ASP A 31 0.86 23.05 13.31
C ASP A 31 0.19 21.68 13.50
N GLN A 32 0.54 21.03 14.63
CA GLN A 32 0.00 19.73 15.00
C GLN A 32 -1.51 19.76 15.24
N ALA A 33 -2.04 20.88 15.75
CA ALA A 33 -3.47 21.05 15.97
C ALA A 33 -4.24 21.00 14.63
N ARG A 34 -3.73 21.65 13.59
CA ARG A 34 -4.31 21.60 12.26
C ARG A 34 -4.20 20.21 11.63
N LEU A 35 -3.05 19.53 11.76
CA LEU A 35 -2.89 18.15 11.28
C LEU A 35 -3.92 17.21 11.93
N SER A 36 -4.03 17.29 13.26
CA SER A 36 -5.00 16.53 14.05
C SER A 36 -6.43 16.82 13.60
N ALA A 37 -6.82 18.09 13.47
CA ALA A 37 -8.18 18.47 13.08
C ALA A 37 -8.56 17.95 11.69
N VAL A 38 -7.66 18.08 10.71
CA VAL A 38 -7.87 17.56 9.35
C VAL A 38 -7.96 16.04 9.35
N ALA A 39 -7.08 15.35 10.08
CA ALA A 39 -7.07 13.90 10.17
C ALA A 39 -8.32 13.34 10.87
N LEU A 40 -8.80 13.99 11.94
CA LEU A 40 -10.05 13.63 12.62
C LEU A 40 -11.27 13.82 11.73
N ALA A 41 -11.32 14.89 10.93
CA ALA A 41 -12.39 15.11 9.97
C ALA A 41 -12.38 14.02 8.87
N GLY A 42 -11.21 13.69 8.33
CA GLY A 42 -11.04 12.58 7.39
C GLY A 42 -11.47 11.25 7.98
N TYR A 43 -11.00 10.93 9.18
CA TYR A 43 -11.37 9.73 9.92
C TYR A 43 -12.89 9.58 10.12
N ALA A 44 -13.57 10.65 10.52
CA ALA A 44 -15.02 10.63 10.68
C ALA A 44 -15.76 10.30 9.36
N SER A 45 -15.24 10.75 8.21
CA SER A 45 -15.83 10.45 6.90
C SER A 45 -15.66 8.99 6.46
N LEU A 46 -14.75 8.24 7.10
CA LEU A 46 -14.51 6.83 6.82
C LEU A 46 -15.44 5.89 7.59
N ALA A 47 -16.38 6.42 8.39
CA ALA A 47 -17.26 5.65 9.27
C ALA A 47 -18.04 4.52 8.56
N GLU A 48 -18.33 4.68 7.26
CA GLU A 48 -19.09 3.72 6.46
C GLU A 48 -18.21 2.88 5.51
N ARG A 49 -16.89 3.08 5.52
CA ARG A 49 -15.92 2.37 4.66
C ARG A 49 -15.31 1.17 5.38
N GLU A 50 -16.10 0.10 5.55
CA GLU A 50 -15.67 -1.14 6.24
C GLU A 50 -14.41 -1.77 5.62
N ASP A 51 -14.29 -1.69 4.29
CA ASP A 51 -13.12 -2.16 3.53
C ASP A 51 -11.83 -1.47 3.99
N VAL A 52 -11.88 -0.14 4.17
CA VAL A 52 -10.76 0.68 4.64
C VAL A 52 -10.55 0.49 6.15
N GLN A 53 -11.62 0.46 6.94
CA GLN A 53 -11.53 0.30 8.39
C GLN A 53 -10.85 -1.00 8.77
N THR A 54 -11.23 -2.09 8.11
CA THR A 54 -10.63 -3.41 8.31
C THR A 54 -9.18 -3.39 7.87
N ALA A 55 -8.89 -2.94 6.65
CA ALA A 55 -7.55 -2.97 6.08
C ALA A 55 -6.50 -2.19 6.89
N PHE A 56 -6.86 -1.03 7.43
CA PHE A 56 -5.92 -0.12 8.10
C PHE A 56 -6.12 -0.05 9.62
N HIS A 57 -6.92 -0.95 10.20
CA HIS A 57 -7.28 -0.95 11.62
C HIS A 57 -7.82 0.41 12.09
N LEU A 58 -8.67 1.04 11.26
CA LEU A 58 -9.32 2.33 11.53
C LEU A 58 -10.71 2.17 12.18
N ALA A 59 -11.06 0.98 12.66
CA ALA A 59 -12.35 0.73 13.30
C ALA A 59 -12.59 1.66 14.53
N PRO A 60 -13.83 2.13 14.73
CA PRO A 60 -14.20 3.09 15.78
C PRO A 60 -14.06 2.57 17.22
N ASP A 61 -13.91 1.27 17.40
CA ASP A 61 -13.66 0.61 18.69
C ASP A 61 -12.18 0.63 19.10
N GLY A 62 -11.28 1.05 18.21
CA GLY A 62 -9.84 1.11 18.44
C GLY A 62 -9.34 2.40 19.09
N ALA A 63 -8.06 2.40 19.46
CA ALA A 63 -7.35 3.57 19.99
C ALA A 63 -7.00 4.63 18.92
N VAL A 64 -7.47 4.50 17.67
CA VAL A 64 -7.06 5.36 16.56
C VAL A 64 -7.33 6.83 16.83
N SER A 65 -8.48 7.17 17.40
CA SER A 65 -8.81 8.55 17.78
C SER A 65 -7.79 9.17 18.74
N SER A 66 -7.12 8.36 19.58
CA SER A 66 -6.02 8.81 20.45
C SER A 66 -4.73 9.10 19.67
N TRP A 67 -4.44 8.32 18.62
CA TRP A 67 -3.31 8.58 17.71
C TRP A 67 -3.52 9.80 16.83
N LEU A 68 -4.78 10.24 16.67
CA LEU A 68 -5.13 11.44 15.93
C LEU A 68 -5.06 12.72 16.77
N GLN A 69 -4.76 12.64 18.06
CA GLN A 69 -4.60 13.83 18.91
C GLN A 69 -3.30 14.59 18.55
N PRO A 70 -3.23 15.91 18.79
CA PRO A 70 -2.08 16.74 18.43
C PRO A 70 -0.74 16.23 18.97
N GLU A 71 -0.73 15.53 20.10
CA GLU A 71 0.48 15.02 20.74
C GLU A 71 1.05 13.77 20.05
N PHE A 72 0.24 13.06 19.27
CA PHE A 72 0.60 11.75 18.69
C PHE A 72 0.49 11.71 17.16
N ILE A 73 -0.20 12.67 16.56
CA ILE A 73 -0.44 12.70 15.12
C ILE A 73 0.88 12.75 14.34
N SER A 74 0.97 11.92 13.32
CA SER A 74 2.07 11.90 12.37
C SER A 74 1.57 12.34 11.00
N PRO A 75 2.44 12.91 10.13
CA PRO A 75 2.06 13.29 8.77
C PRO A 75 1.56 12.07 7.96
N GLY A 76 2.13 10.88 8.19
CA GLY A 76 1.69 9.64 7.55
C GLY A 76 0.27 9.24 7.96
N LEU A 77 -0.03 9.22 9.25
CA LEU A 77 -1.38 8.89 9.73
C LEU A 77 -2.41 9.94 9.25
N ALA A 78 -2.05 11.23 9.32
CA ALA A 78 -2.91 12.29 8.79
C ALA A 78 -3.19 12.07 7.30
N ALA A 79 -2.16 11.81 6.49
CA ALA A 79 -2.31 11.59 5.06
C ALA A 79 -3.16 10.35 4.75
N LEU A 80 -2.97 9.25 5.47
CA LEU A 80 -3.82 8.06 5.33
C LEU A 80 -5.29 8.40 5.55
N THR A 81 -5.63 9.01 6.69
CA THR A 81 -7.03 9.32 7.04
C THR A 81 -7.68 10.30 6.07
N VAL A 82 -6.91 11.23 5.51
CA VAL A 82 -7.40 12.19 4.52
C VAL A 82 -7.59 11.50 3.18
N LEU A 83 -6.62 10.74 2.69
CA LEU A 83 -6.66 10.17 1.34
C LEU A 83 -7.57 8.94 1.21
N ALA A 84 -7.82 8.22 2.29
CA ALA A 84 -8.51 6.93 2.24
C ALA A 84 -9.95 7.02 1.70
N HIS A 85 -10.60 8.19 1.74
CA HIS A 85 -11.92 8.36 1.13
C HIS A 85 -11.89 8.14 -0.39
N SER A 86 -10.75 8.43 -1.03
CA SER A 86 -10.52 8.28 -2.48
C SER A 86 -10.01 6.88 -2.87
N PHE A 87 -9.87 5.95 -1.91
CA PHE A 87 -9.41 4.59 -2.21
C PHE A 87 -10.49 3.80 -2.96
N ILE A 88 -10.08 3.22 -4.09
CA ILE A 88 -10.89 2.34 -4.91
C ILE A 88 -10.39 0.90 -4.67
N PRO A 89 -11.22 -0.02 -4.16
CA PRO A 89 -10.78 -1.37 -3.87
C PRO A 89 -10.35 -2.11 -5.14
N LEU A 90 -9.28 -2.90 -5.01
CA LEU A 90 -8.76 -3.81 -6.02
C LEU A 90 -8.83 -5.24 -5.50
N PRO A 91 -8.73 -6.27 -6.36
CA PRO A 91 -8.39 -7.61 -5.91
C PRO A 91 -7.09 -7.55 -5.11
N GLY A 92 -7.12 -8.01 -3.86
CA GLY A 92 -5.92 -8.14 -3.03
C GLY A 92 -5.14 -9.40 -3.39
N LEU A 93 -3.94 -9.56 -2.83
CA LEU A 93 -3.17 -10.79 -3.03
C LEU A 93 -3.89 -12.02 -2.46
N SER A 94 -4.76 -11.85 -1.47
CA SER A 94 -5.53 -12.96 -0.88
C SER A 94 -6.85 -13.27 -1.61
N ALA A 95 -7.07 -12.77 -2.84
CA ALA A 95 -8.36 -12.90 -3.54
C ALA A 95 -8.73 -14.35 -3.89
N SER A 96 -7.73 -15.19 -4.20
CA SER A 96 -7.91 -16.61 -4.50
C SER A 96 -7.43 -17.55 -3.39
N GLY A 97 -6.75 -17.04 -2.36
CA GLY A 97 -6.29 -17.81 -1.18
C GLY A 97 -5.50 -17.01 -0.14
N ASP A 98 -5.52 -17.46 1.13
CA ASP A 98 -5.15 -16.66 2.30
C ASP A 98 -3.63 -16.42 2.55
N THR A 99 -2.74 -16.81 1.63
CA THR A 99 -1.27 -16.75 1.87
C THR A 99 -0.43 -16.37 0.65
N ASN A 100 -1.06 -15.87 -0.41
CA ASN A 100 -0.35 -15.58 -1.66
C ASN A 100 0.73 -14.51 -1.51
N HIS A 101 0.57 -13.53 -0.62
CA HIS A 101 1.58 -12.51 -0.36
C HIS A 101 2.87 -13.09 0.27
N ASP A 102 2.75 -14.01 1.24
CA ASP A 102 3.86 -14.75 1.83
C ASP A 102 4.49 -15.69 0.79
N LEU A 103 3.66 -16.32 -0.04
CA LEU A 103 4.16 -17.20 -1.10
C LEU A 103 4.98 -16.40 -2.13
N LEU A 104 4.47 -15.26 -2.61
CA LEU A 104 5.19 -14.36 -3.51
C LEU A 104 6.53 -13.92 -2.89
N ALA A 105 6.51 -13.48 -1.63
CA ALA A 105 7.72 -13.04 -0.95
C ALA A 105 8.81 -14.13 -0.87
N ASN A 106 8.41 -15.39 -0.71
CA ASN A 106 9.35 -16.51 -0.55
C ASN A 106 9.76 -17.18 -1.86
N GLN A 107 8.91 -17.18 -2.89
CA GLN A 107 9.17 -17.91 -4.14
C GLN A 107 9.78 -17.04 -5.24
N LEU A 108 9.44 -15.74 -5.31
CA LEU A 108 9.96 -14.83 -6.34
C LEU A 108 11.50 -14.68 -6.36
N PRO A 109 12.25 -14.76 -5.24
CA PRO A 109 13.72 -14.71 -5.28
C PRO A 109 14.35 -15.81 -6.15
N ALA A 110 13.80 -17.03 -6.10
CA ALA A 110 14.26 -18.14 -6.94
C ALA A 110 13.99 -17.91 -8.43
N LEU A 111 13.09 -16.99 -8.76
CA LEU A 111 12.76 -16.57 -10.13
C LEU A 111 13.55 -15.32 -10.57
N GLY A 112 14.57 -14.91 -9.80
CA GLY A 112 15.45 -13.80 -10.15
C GLY A 112 14.86 -12.42 -9.92
N TRP A 113 13.80 -12.32 -9.09
CA TRP A 113 13.29 -11.04 -8.63
C TRP A 113 14.19 -10.48 -7.53
N SER A 114 14.38 -9.16 -7.54
CA SER A 114 15.11 -8.47 -6.47
C SER A 114 14.22 -8.26 -5.24
N ASP A 115 14.85 -8.15 -4.07
CA ASP A 115 14.16 -7.84 -2.81
C ASP A 115 13.33 -6.55 -2.92
N GLU A 116 13.82 -5.54 -3.65
CA GLU A 116 13.10 -4.28 -3.87
C GLU A 116 11.82 -4.49 -4.69
N GLU A 117 11.88 -5.25 -5.78
CA GLU A 117 10.70 -5.57 -6.60
C GLU A 117 9.66 -6.35 -5.80
N ILE A 118 10.11 -7.30 -4.97
CA ILE A 118 9.26 -8.12 -4.11
C ILE A 118 8.60 -7.26 -3.04
N ASP A 119 9.37 -6.42 -2.34
CA ASP A 119 8.83 -5.53 -1.32
C ASP A 119 7.83 -4.54 -1.92
N LEU A 120 8.10 -3.96 -3.09
CA LEU A 120 7.16 -3.07 -3.78
C LEU A 120 5.86 -3.77 -4.19
N LEU A 121 5.92 -5.04 -4.59
CA LEU A 121 4.74 -5.83 -4.95
C LEU A 121 3.92 -6.22 -3.73
N VAL A 122 4.58 -6.68 -2.66
CA VAL A 122 3.92 -7.34 -1.53
C VAL A 122 3.59 -6.38 -0.41
N ARG A 123 4.51 -5.47 -0.08
CA ARG A 123 4.47 -4.63 1.13
C ARG A 123 4.36 -3.15 0.83
N GLY A 124 4.75 -2.72 -0.37
CA GLY A 124 4.92 -1.33 -0.74
C GLY A 124 5.95 -0.58 0.10
N GLN A 125 6.07 0.73 -0.15
CA GLN A 125 6.91 1.61 0.66
C GLN A 125 6.10 2.30 1.75
N PRO A 126 6.73 2.76 2.84
CA PRO A 126 6.06 3.59 3.83
C PRO A 126 5.43 4.83 3.21
N ILE A 127 4.29 5.27 3.74
CA ILE A 127 3.58 6.46 3.25
C ILE A 127 4.46 7.73 3.28
N GLU A 128 5.40 7.82 4.21
CA GLU A 128 6.36 8.93 4.30
C GLU A 128 7.31 8.98 3.09
N THR A 129 7.55 7.86 2.42
CA THR A 129 8.30 7.84 1.16
C THR A 129 7.47 8.44 0.03
N MET A 130 6.16 8.15 -0.02
CA MET A 130 5.24 8.84 -0.93
C MET A 130 5.21 10.34 -0.64
N LEU A 131 4.99 10.74 0.62
CA LEU A 131 4.91 12.15 1.03
C LEU A 131 6.18 12.94 0.74
N ARG A 132 7.36 12.30 0.84
CA ARG A 132 8.65 12.90 0.44
C ARG A 132 8.69 13.31 -1.02
N GLY A 133 7.95 12.64 -1.91
CA GLY A 133 7.83 13.03 -3.32
C GLY A 133 7.06 14.34 -3.55
N TYR A 134 6.28 14.79 -2.57
CA TYR A 134 5.43 15.98 -2.66
C TYR A 134 5.88 17.15 -1.79
N THR A 135 6.89 16.96 -0.93
CA THR A 135 7.44 18.03 -0.11
C THR A 135 8.69 18.65 -0.74
N VAL A 136 8.83 19.97 -0.59
CA VAL A 136 10.05 20.72 -0.90
C VAL A 136 10.94 20.91 0.34
N SER A 137 10.46 20.48 1.51
CA SER A 137 11.12 20.67 2.79
C SER A 137 12.26 19.68 2.98
N ALA A 138 13.38 20.17 3.53
CA ALA A 138 14.50 19.32 3.94
C ALA A 138 14.26 18.61 5.27
N ARG A 139 13.18 18.95 5.99
CA ARG A 139 12.86 18.34 7.28
C ARG A 139 12.48 16.87 7.04
N ARG A 140 12.94 15.99 7.94
CA ARG A 140 12.71 14.55 7.82
C ARG A 140 11.27 14.20 8.18
N LEU A 141 10.57 13.54 7.28
CA LEU A 141 9.31 12.86 7.58
C LEU A 141 9.65 11.55 8.32
N GLU A 142 9.45 11.56 9.64
CA GLU A 142 9.63 10.39 10.48
C GLU A 142 8.33 9.57 10.50
N GLN A 143 8.48 8.23 10.49
CA GLN A 143 7.35 7.33 10.66
C GLN A 143 6.75 7.50 12.05
N GLY A 144 5.43 7.65 12.10
CA GLY A 144 4.69 7.68 13.36
C GLY A 144 4.70 6.33 14.09
N GLY A 145 4.19 6.33 15.33
CA GLY A 145 4.02 5.10 16.12
C GLY A 145 2.90 4.19 15.62
N PHE A 146 1.94 4.73 14.84
CA PHE A 146 0.86 3.96 14.24
C PHE A 146 1.36 3.19 13.01
N LYS A 147 1.38 1.86 13.08
CA LYS A 147 2.05 1.00 12.09
C LYS A 147 1.19 0.63 10.88
N HIS A 148 -0.12 0.90 10.92
CA HIS A 148 -1.07 0.44 9.90
C HIS A 148 -1.38 1.53 8.86
N THR A 149 -0.37 2.28 8.42
CA THR A 149 -0.51 3.31 7.37
C THR A 149 -0.43 2.77 5.94
N GLY A 150 -0.31 1.46 5.81
CA GLY A 150 -0.21 0.76 4.53
C GLY A 150 1.14 0.92 3.82
N GLY A 151 1.28 0.10 2.79
CA GLY A 151 2.31 0.15 1.77
C GLY A 151 1.88 0.95 0.56
N TRP A 152 2.77 1.77 0.03
CA TRP A 152 2.53 2.67 -1.08
C TRP A 152 3.51 2.41 -2.21
N THR A 153 3.00 2.02 -3.36
CA THR A 153 3.80 1.75 -4.57
C THR A 153 3.36 2.67 -5.70
N PRO A 154 4.26 3.47 -6.30
CA PRO A 154 3.90 4.34 -7.42
C PRO A 154 3.38 3.54 -8.62
N GLY A 155 2.35 4.04 -9.31
CA GLY A 155 1.74 3.38 -10.46
C GLY A 155 2.71 3.08 -11.60
N ARG A 156 3.66 3.99 -11.86
CA ARG A 156 4.78 3.74 -12.80
C ARG A 156 5.60 2.49 -12.46
N MET A 157 5.78 2.21 -11.17
CA MET A 157 6.50 1.04 -10.68
C MET A 157 5.63 -0.20 -10.77
N ALA A 158 4.33 -0.08 -10.45
CA ALA A 158 3.35 -1.15 -10.65
C ALA A 158 3.32 -1.65 -12.11
N ARG A 159 3.45 -0.78 -13.11
CA ARG A 159 3.58 -1.23 -14.52
C ARG A 159 4.85 -2.03 -14.78
N THR A 160 5.97 -1.64 -14.17
CA THR A 160 7.24 -2.37 -14.28
C THR A 160 7.10 -3.77 -13.67
N LEU A 161 6.47 -3.87 -12.50
CA LEU A 161 6.15 -5.15 -11.84
C LEU A 161 5.16 -5.99 -12.68
N SER A 162 4.16 -5.34 -13.29
CA SER A 162 3.19 -6.00 -14.17
C SER A 162 3.87 -6.67 -15.35
N ALA A 163 4.80 -5.98 -16.02
CA ALA A 163 5.56 -6.56 -17.13
C ALA A 163 6.38 -7.79 -16.71
N ARG A 164 6.98 -7.77 -15.51
CA ARG A 164 7.69 -8.93 -14.95
C ARG A 164 6.75 -10.10 -14.68
N LEU A 165 5.57 -9.85 -14.11
CA LEU A 165 4.56 -10.88 -13.86
C LEU A 165 3.97 -11.44 -15.16
N GLU A 166 3.80 -10.61 -16.18
CA GLU A 166 3.37 -11.07 -17.51
C GLU A 166 4.37 -12.02 -18.14
N GLN A 167 5.68 -11.78 -17.98
CA GLN A 167 6.71 -12.72 -18.42
C GLN A 167 6.59 -14.07 -17.69
N LEU A 168 6.38 -14.06 -16.37
CA LEU A 168 6.17 -15.30 -15.61
C LEU A 168 4.88 -16.03 -16.02
N ALA A 169 3.86 -15.32 -16.49
CA ALA A 169 2.61 -15.91 -16.97
C ALA A 169 2.74 -16.62 -18.32
N LEU A 170 3.86 -16.44 -19.05
CA LEU A 170 4.11 -17.15 -20.31
C LEU A 170 4.57 -18.60 -20.09
N GLY A 171 4.90 -18.97 -18.85
CA GLY A 171 5.33 -20.30 -18.46
C GLY A 171 6.64 -20.29 -17.67
N ILE A 172 7.11 -21.50 -17.36
CA ILE A 172 8.37 -21.72 -16.65
C ILE A 172 9.53 -21.08 -17.46
N PRO A 173 10.46 -20.34 -16.82
CA PRO A 173 11.61 -19.77 -17.52
C PRO A 173 12.43 -20.86 -18.26
N PRO A 174 12.86 -20.63 -19.51
CA PRO A 174 13.48 -21.67 -20.34
C PRO A 174 14.75 -22.30 -19.76
N ASP A 175 15.54 -21.51 -19.03
CA ASP A 175 16.78 -21.90 -18.38
C ASP A 175 16.63 -22.06 -16.85
N ALA A 176 15.40 -22.30 -16.37
CA ALA A 176 15.13 -22.50 -14.95
C ALA A 176 15.84 -23.74 -14.42
N ASP A 177 16.56 -23.58 -13.30
CA ASP A 177 17.00 -24.72 -12.50
C ASP A 177 15.81 -25.36 -11.76
N GLU A 178 16.05 -26.47 -11.06
CA GLU A 178 14.97 -27.17 -10.34
C GLU A 178 14.29 -26.28 -9.30
N ALA A 179 15.05 -25.43 -8.60
CA ALA A 179 14.52 -24.54 -7.58
C ALA A 179 13.59 -23.47 -8.18
N ALA A 180 14.01 -22.84 -9.28
CA ALA A 180 13.19 -21.88 -10.02
C ALA A 180 11.93 -22.55 -10.59
N ARG A 181 12.04 -23.79 -11.08
CA ARG A 181 10.89 -24.55 -11.59
C ARG A 181 9.86 -24.84 -10.48
N GLU A 182 10.32 -25.35 -9.34
CA GLU A 182 9.45 -25.61 -8.19
C GLU A 182 8.79 -24.33 -7.66
N ALA A 183 9.54 -23.23 -7.58
CA ALA A 183 9.02 -21.94 -7.16
C ALA A 183 7.92 -21.43 -8.09
N TRP A 184 8.12 -21.53 -9.41
CA TRP A 184 7.12 -21.16 -10.40
C TRP A 184 5.85 -22.00 -10.26
N LEU A 185 5.98 -23.33 -10.18
CA LEU A 185 4.86 -24.25 -10.05
C LEU A 185 4.01 -23.95 -8.82
N ARG A 186 4.65 -23.69 -7.66
CA ARG A 186 3.93 -23.34 -6.43
C ARG A 186 3.10 -22.06 -6.60
N LEU A 187 3.67 -21.04 -7.24
CA LEU A 187 2.99 -19.76 -7.46
C LEU A 187 1.84 -19.87 -8.48
N ASP A 188 1.98 -20.74 -9.48
CA ASP A 188 0.94 -21.01 -10.47
C ASP A 188 -0.22 -21.82 -9.87
N GLU A 189 0.08 -22.93 -9.19
CA GLU A 189 -0.91 -23.81 -8.56
C GLU A 189 -1.77 -23.09 -7.49
N SER A 190 -1.19 -22.11 -6.78
CA SER A 190 -1.90 -21.32 -5.77
C SER A 190 -2.62 -20.10 -6.33
N ASN A 191 -2.55 -19.84 -7.64
CA ASN A 191 -3.00 -18.61 -8.30
C ASN A 191 -2.34 -17.32 -7.79
N ALA A 192 -1.21 -17.39 -7.08
CA ALA A 192 -0.53 -16.18 -6.57
C ALA A 192 -0.06 -15.25 -7.70
N LEU A 193 0.40 -15.79 -8.83
CA LEU A 193 0.74 -14.99 -10.01
C LEU A 193 -0.50 -14.31 -10.61
N TYR A 194 -1.64 -15.01 -10.62
CA TYR A 194 -2.88 -14.47 -11.14
C TYR A 194 -3.40 -13.33 -10.27
N ASP A 195 -3.43 -13.49 -8.95
CA ASP A 195 -3.87 -12.46 -8.02
C ASP A 195 -2.97 -11.22 -8.09
N ALA A 196 -1.65 -11.41 -8.14
CA ALA A 196 -0.71 -10.31 -8.32
C ALA A 196 -0.97 -9.54 -9.62
N ARG A 197 -1.23 -10.24 -10.73
CA ARG A 197 -1.57 -9.59 -12.01
C ARG A 197 -2.91 -8.86 -11.95
N ALA A 198 -3.93 -9.48 -11.36
CA ALA A 198 -5.25 -8.88 -11.22
C ALA A 198 -5.24 -7.62 -10.34
N MET A 199 -4.41 -7.62 -9.29
CA MET A 199 -4.19 -6.45 -8.44
C MET A 199 -3.53 -5.30 -9.20
N LEU A 200 -2.54 -5.57 -10.05
CA LEU A 200 -1.82 -4.52 -10.78
C LEU A 200 -2.52 -4.02 -12.05
N ALA A 201 -3.34 -4.85 -12.70
CA ALA A 201 -3.95 -4.56 -14.00
C ALA A 201 -4.72 -3.22 -14.10
N PRO A 202 -5.45 -2.76 -13.06
CA PRO A 202 -6.22 -1.51 -13.14
C PRO A 202 -5.41 -0.23 -12.91
N LEU A 203 -4.10 -0.33 -12.62
CA LEU A 203 -3.27 0.81 -12.25
C LEU A 203 -2.70 1.54 -13.47
N THR A 204 -2.65 2.87 -13.39
CA THR A 204 -2.03 3.78 -14.35
C THR A 204 -0.82 4.49 -13.72
N ASP A 205 -0.09 5.31 -14.49
CA ASP A 205 1.07 6.05 -13.97
C ASP A 205 0.71 7.06 -12.88
N ASP A 206 -0.48 7.63 -12.99
CA ASP A 206 -1.01 8.67 -12.12
C ASP A 206 -1.77 8.07 -10.93
N ASP A 207 -1.44 6.83 -10.54
CA ASP A 207 -2.03 6.16 -9.39
C ASP A 207 -0.97 5.81 -8.35
N TRP A 208 -1.43 5.63 -7.12
CA TRP A 208 -0.73 4.85 -6.10
C TRP A 208 -1.45 3.52 -5.91
N LEU A 209 -0.69 2.43 -5.87
CA LEU A 209 -1.14 1.19 -5.26
C LEU A 209 -0.95 1.30 -3.74
N VAL A 210 -2.03 1.13 -2.99
CA VAL A 210 -2.04 1.12 -1.54
C VAL A 210 -2.35 -0.29 -1.07
N THR A 211 -1.50 -0.86 -0.21
CA THR A 211 -1.66 -2.23 0.30
C THR A 211 -1.68 -2.24 1.82
N ALA A 212 -2.39 -3.21 2.40
CA ALA A 212 -2.37 -3.44 3.83
C ALA A 212 -2.51 -4.94 4.14
N ILE A 213 -1.84 -5.37 5.21
CA ILE A 213 -1.86 -6.76 5.67
C ILE A 213 -2.50 -6.79 7.05
N THR A 214 -3.54 -7.61 7.21
CA THR A 214 -4.28 -7.80 8.45
C THR A 214 -4.25 -9.27 8.85
N HIS A 215 -4.36 -9.54 10.16
CA HIS A 215 -4.22 -10.88 10.74
C HIS A 215 -5.56 -11.51 11.10
#